data_AF-A0A935TRW8-F1
#
_entry.id   AF-A0A935TRW8-F1
#
_cell.length_a   1.000
_cell.length_b   1.000
_cell.length_c   1.000
_cell.angle_alpha   90.00
_cell.angle_beta   90.00
_cell.angle_gamma   90.00
#
_symmetry.space_group_name_H-M   'P 1'
#
loop_
_entity.id
_entity.type
_entity.pdbx_description
1 polymer ?
#
loop_
_entity_poly.entity_id
_entity_poly.type
_entity_poly.pdbx_seq_one_letter_code
_entity_poly.pdbx_strand_id
1 'polypeptide(L)'
;MAVATISTRPQYHSQFRKDNQKAIREVFRHTVRIAKQFQLIGGKLIAGDSTKLRAQNSKKNNFNEKKIAQHLAYIDKKLDEYNAELAAADEDNKQTIQAEIDKQTQRKQNYQVLQQQLEDTGEKQISTTDPDSRQLITRNNITEVGYNVQTTVDDKHKLIIDYKLTNTNDSKAMGEMLQSAQTILQTTGFTALYDKGYHTGSEIKTAVEMG
;
A
#
# COMPACT_ATOMS: atom_id res chain seq x y z
N MET A 1 -5.57 -43.46 12.65
CA MET A 1 -6.51 -42.31 12.77
C MET A 1 -5.73 -41.04 12.51
N ALA A 2 -5.85 -40.46 11.32
CA ALA A 2 -5.25 -39.17 11.01
C ALA A 2 -6.24 -38.08 11.44
N VAL A 3 -5.94 -37.39 12.54
CA VAL A 3 -6.74 -36.24 12.99
C VAL A 3 -6.25 -35.03 12.20
N ALA A 4 -6.96 -34.71 11.12
CA ALA A 4 -6.78 -33.45 10.41
C ALA A 4 -7.35 -32.31 11.27
N THR A 5 -6.47 -31.52 11.86
CA THR A 5 -6.85 -30.31 12.58
C THR A 5 -7.23 -29.24 11.54
N ILE A 6 -8.53 -29.05 11.31
CA ILE A 6 -9.04 -27.96 10.47
C ILE A 6 -8.78 -26.65 11.22
N SER A 7 -7.83 -25.86 10.74
CA SER A 7 -7.56 -24.50 11.23
C SER A 7 -8.77 -23.60 10.93
N THR A 8 -9.53 -23.24 11.95
CA THR A 8 -10.74 -22.41 11.87
C THR A 8 -10.41 -20.91 11.80
N ARG A 9 -9.60 -20.48 10.82
CA ARG A 9 -9.54 -19.05 10.44
C ARG A 9 -10.31 -18.84 9.13
N PRO A 10 -11.10 -17.76 9.00
CA PRO A 10 -11.89 -17.47 7.80
C PRO A 10 -10.97 -16.95 6.66
N GLN A 11 -10.04 -17.77 6.18
CA GLN A 11 -9.11 -17.40 5.12
C GLN A 11 -9.70 -17.63 3.71
N TYR A 12 -10.82 -18.35 3.59
CA TYR A 12 -11.40 -18.71 2.31
C TYR A 12 -11.75 -17.48 1.44
N HIS A 13 -12.40 -16.47 2.03
CA HIS A 13 -12.86 -15.29 1.28
C HIS A 13 -11.72 -14.34 0.89
N SER A 14 -10.74 -14.14 1.77
CA SER A 14 -9.58 -13.30 1.47
C SER A 14 -8.68 -13.94 0.43
N GLN A 15 -8.46 -15.25 0.52
CA GLN A 15 -7.66 -16.01 -0.43
C GLN A 15 -8.33 -16.06 -1.81
N PHE A 16 -9.66 -16.27 -1.86
CA PHE A 16 -10.42 -16.20 -3.10
C PHE A 16 -10.25 -14.85 -3.80
N ARG A 17 -10.37 -13.74 -3.06
CA ARG A 17 -10.20 -12.39 -3.66
C ARG A 17 -8.78 -12.16 -4.18
N LYS A 18 -7.77 -12.62 -3.44
CA LYS A 18 -6.37 -12.54 -3.84
C LYS A 18 -6.10 -13.31 -5.13
N ASP A 19 -6.58 -14.55 -5.21
CA ASP A 19 -6.28 -15.44 -6.34
C ASP A 19 -7.14 -15.13 -7.58
N ASN A 20 -8.27 -14.44 -7.41
CA ASN A 20 -9.24 -14.16 -8.48
C ASN A 20 -9.37 -12.66 -8.80
N GLN A 21 -8.38 -11.84 -8.49
CA GLN A 21 -8.44 -10.38 -8.68
C GLN A 21 -8.86 -9.97 -10.11
N LYS A 22 -8.32 -10.64 -11.13
CA LYS A 22 -8.67 -10.39 -12.54
C LYS A 22 -10.14 -10.71 -12.82
N ALA A 23 -10.63 -11.87 -12.38
CA ALA A 23 -12.01 -12.27 -12.59
C ALA A 23 -13.00 -11.35 -11.87
N ILE A 24 -12.70 -10.93 -10.64
CA ILE A 24 -13.51 -9.96 -9.89
C ILE A 24 -13.62 -8.63 -10.64
N ARG A 25 -12.49 -8.14 -11.20
CA ARG A 25 -12.48 -6.92 -11.99
C ARG A 25 -13.32 -7.05 -13.26
N GLU A 26 -13.25 -8.20 -13.94
CA GLU A 26 -14.07 -8.44 -15.14
C GLU A 26 -15.56 -8.51 -14.81
N VAL A 27 -15.95 -9.22 -13.74
CA VAL A 27 -17.35 -9.25 -13.27
C VAL A 27 -17.85 -7.83 -12.96
N PHE A 28 -17.06 -7.03 -12.24
CA PHE A 28 -17.39 -5.64 -11.97
C PHE A 28 -17.61 -4.83 -13.26
N ARG A 29 -16.70 -4.94 -14.24
CA ARG A 29 -16.84 -4.27 -15.55
C ARG A 29 -18.10 -4.72 -16.28
N HIS A 30 -18.46 -6.00 -16.23
CA HIS A 30 -19.72 -6.49 -16.78
C HIS A 30 -20.93 -5.84 -16.09
N THR A 31 -20.94 -5.73 -14.77
CA THR A 31 -22.00 -5.03 -14.03
C THR A 31 -22.13 -3.57 -14.46
N VAL A 32 -21.01 -2.86 -14.66
CA VAL A 32 -21.00 -1.47 -15.16
C VAL A 32 -21.59 -1.38 -16.57
N ARG A 33 -21.22 -2.30 -17.48
CA ARG A 33 -21.80 -2.37 -18.83
C ARG A 33 -23.31 -2.59 -18.79
N ILE A 34 -23.78 -3.49 -17.92
CA ILE A 34 -25.22 -3.73 -17.71
C ILE A 34 -25.89 -2.45 -17.20
N ALA A 35 -25.32 -1.77 -16.21
CA ALA A 35 -25.85 -0.52 -15.69
C ALA A 35 -25.95 0.56 -16.80
N LYS A 36 -24.97 0.62 -17.72
CA LYS A 36 -25.03 1.48 -18.90
C LYS A 36 -26.18 1.10 -19.85
N GLN A 37 -26.39 -0.19 -20.13
CA GLN A 37 -27.49 -0.66 -20.97
C GLN A 37 -28.86 -0.28 -20.40
N PHE A 38 -29.02 -0.37 -19.08
CA PHE A 38 -30.22 0.11 -18.37
C PHE A 38 -30.27 1.64 -18.20
N GLN A 39 -29.37 2.38 -18.86
CA GLN A 39 -29.27 3.84 -18.79
C GLN A 39 -29.05 4.38 -17.37
N LEU A 40 -28.51 3.56 -16.46
CA LEU A 40 -28.13 4.00 -15.12
C LEU A 40 -26.77 4.73 -15.11
N ILE A 41 -25.99 4.57 -16.17
CA ILE A 41 -24.75 5.33 -16.41
C ILE A 41 -24.96 6.19 -17.64
N GLY A 42 -24.80 7.51 -17.47
CA GLY A 42 -24.94 8.48 -18.56
C GLY A 42 -23.73 8.50 -19.49
N GLY A 43 -22.52 8.41 -18.91
CA GLY A 43 -21.25 8.42 -19.65
C GLY A 43 -20.95 9.74 -20.36
N LYS A 44 -21.51 10.86 -19.87
CA LYS A 44 -21.30 12.21 -20.43
C LYS A 44 -20.44 13.10 -19.53
N LEU A 45 -20.64 13.01 -18.23
CA LEU A 45 -19.84 13.70 -17.23
C LEU A 45 -19.36 12.64 -16.24
N ILE A 46 -18.05 12.56 -16.08
CA ILE A 46 -17.42 11.65 -15.13
C ILE A 46 -16.55 12.46 -14.18
N ALA A 47 -16.40 11.98 -12.94
CA ALA A 47 -15.50 12.57 -11.97
C ALA A 47 -14.51 11.50 -11.49
N GLY A 48 -13.23 11.87 -11.38
CA GLY A 48 -12.20 11.03 -10.80
C GLY A 48 -11.70 11.61 -9.48
N ASP A 49 -11.56 10.75 -8.48
CA ASP A 49 -11.03 11.11 -7.17
C ASP A 49 -10.24 9.96 -6.55
N SER A 50 -9.38 10.29 -5.58
CA SER A 50 -8.60 9.35 -4.80
C SER A 50 -9.11 9.25 -3.36
N THR A 51 -9.05 8.05 -2.80
CA THR A 51 -9.31 7.81 -1.38
C THR A 51 -8.17 7.02 -0.77
N LYS A 52 -7.56 7.55 0.29
CA LYS A 52 -6.54 6.84 1.06
C LYS A 52 -7.21 5.89 2.05
N LEU A 53 -6.89 4.61 1.97
CA LEU A 53 -7.36 3.58 2.90
C LEU A 53 -6.23 3.12 3.80
N ARG A 54 -6.48 3.10 5.11
CA ARG A 54 -5.50 2.64 6.08
C ARG A 54 -5.28 1.14 5.96
N ALA A 55 -4.01 0.72 5.93
CA ALA A 55 -3.62 -0.68 5.88
C ALA A 55 -3.55 -1.29 7.29
N GLN A 56 -3.41 -2.61 7.35
CA GLN A 56 -3.10 -3.33 8.60
C GLN A 56 -1.61 -3.24 8.93
N ASN A 57 -1.04 -2.04 8.91
CA ASN A 57 0.34 -1.79 9.31
C ASN A 57 0.44 -0.49 10.10
N SER A 58 1.31 -0.48 11.12
CA SER A 58 1.57 0.72 11.90
C SER A 58 2.75 1.49 11.32
N LYS A 59 2.82 2.81 11.55
CA LYS A 59 4.00 3.61 11.19
C LYS A 59 5.29 3.11 11.86
N LYS A 60 5.16 2.47 13.04
CA LYS A 60 6.29 1.83 13.74
C LYS A 60 6.81 0.61 12.98
N ASN A 61 5.92 -0.11 12.30
CA ASN A 61 6.19 -1.31 11.50
C ASN A 61 6.41 -1.01 10.00
N ASN A 62 6.65 0.25 9.65
CA ASN A 62 7.10 0.67 8.32
C ASN A 62 8.55 1.15 8.41
N PHE A 63 9.43 0.62 7.58
CA PHE A 63 10.86 0.86 7.62
C PHE A 63 11.35 1.41 6.29
N ASN A 64 12.25 2.39 6.35
CA ASN A 64 13.03 2.86 5.22
C ASN A 64 14.51 2.83 5.61
N GLU A 65 15.40 3.01 4.65
CA GLU A 65 16.85 2.96 4.85
C GLU A 65 17.31 3.82 6.04
N LYS A 66 16.85 5.08 6.09
CA LYS A 66 17.17 6.00 7.19
C LYS A 66 16.76 5.48 8.56
N LYS A 67 15.53 4.94 8.68
CA LYS A 67 15.00 4.43 9.94
C LYS A 67 15.74 3.17 10.37
N ILE A 68 16.12 2.31 9.43
CA ILE A 68 16.92 1.11 9.71
C ILE A 68 18.31 1.52 10.21
N ALA A 69 19.00 2.43 9.51
CA ALA A 69 20.30 2.94 9.92
C ALA A 69 20.28 3.55 11.34
N GLN A 70 19.23 4.32 11.67
CA GLN A 70 19.04 4.87 13.02
C GLN A 70 18.88 3.77 14.08
N HIS A 71 18.12 2.72 13.79
CA HIS A 71 17.95 1.58 14.70
C HIS A 71 19.25 0.79 14.89
N LEU A 72 20.00 0.55 13.82
CA LEU A 72 21.30 -0.13 13.88
C LEU A 72 22.29 0.66 14.74
N ALA A 73 22.44 1.96 14.50
CA ALA A 73 23.33 2.82 15.29
C ALA A 73 22.95 2.87 16.78
N TYR A 74 21.64 2.89 17.09
CA TYR A 74 21.16 2.82 18.47
C TYR A 74 21.49 1.48 19.13
N ILE A 75 21.32 0.38 18.40
CA ILE A 75 21.63 -0.97 18.90
C ILE A 75 23.13 -1.12 19.14
N ASP A 76 23.97 -0.66 18.21
CA ASP A 76 25.42 -0.71 18.35
C ASP A 76 25.89 0.02 19.61
N LYS A 77 25.38 1.24 19.83
CA LYS A 77 25.64 1.98 21.08
C LYS A 77 25.21 1.20 22.33
N LYS A 78 24.04 0.55 22.29
CA LYS A 78 23.54 -0.24 23.43
C LYS A 78 24.37 -1.50 23.68
N LEU A 79 24.84 -2.16 22.64
CA LEU A 79 25.74 -3.29 22.75
C LEU A 79 27.08 -2.87 23.37
N ASP A 80 27.64 -1.72 22.96
CA ASP A 80 28.86 -1.18 23.55
C ASP A 80 28.68 -0.89 25.06
N GLU A 81 27.56 -0.26 25.44
CA GLU A 81 27.19 -0.01 26.84
C GLU A 81 27.10 -1.32 27.64
N TYR A 82 26.35 -2.31 27.15
CA TYR A 82 26.20 -3.59 27.85
C TYR A 82 27.49 -4.40 27.91
N ASN A 83 28.33 -4.36 26.89
CA ASN A 83 29.64 -5.03 26.93
C ASN A 83 30.57 -4.39 27.97
N ALA A 84 30.54 -3.06 28.11
CA ALA A 84 31.28 -2.37 29.16
C ALA A 84 30.74 -2.71 30.56
N GLU A 85 29.42 -2.75 30.73
CA GLU A 85 28.78 -3.18 31.98
C GLU A 85 29.13 -4.63 32.32
N LEU A 86 29.12 -5.53 31.34
CA LEU A 86 29.46 -6.95 31.51
C LEU A 86 30.89 -7.13 32.02
N ALA A 87 31.84 -6.30 31.55
CA ALA A 87 33.22 -6.32 31.98
C ALA A 87 33.41 -5.82 33.44
N ALA A 88 32.50 -4.98 33.94
CA ALA A 88 32.54 -4.41 35.28
C ALA A 88 31.59 -5.08 36.29
N ALA A 89 30.79 -6.05 35.84
CA ALA A 89 29.73 -6.66 36.65
C ALA A 89 30.20 -7.85 37.49
N ASP A 90 29.63 -7.96 38.70
CA ASP A 90 29.74 -9.13 39.57
C ASP A 90 28.98 -10.35 38.98
N GLU A 91 29.34 -11.57 39.41
CA GLU A 91 28.84 -12.85 38.87
C GLU A 91 27.31 -12.91 38.73
N ASP A 92 26.57 -12.38 39.70
CA ASP A 92 25.10 -12.42 39.73
C ASP A 92 24.44 -11.54 38.66
N ASN A 93 25.08 -10.44 38.26
CA ASN A 93 24.54 -9.50 37.26
C ASN A 93 24.93 -9.88 35.83
N LYS A 94 25.99 -10.67 35.63
CA LYS A 94 26.47 -11.07 34.29
C LYS A 94 25.41 -11.80 33.47
N GLN A 95 24.62 -12.68 34.08
CA GLN A 95 23.58 -13.44 33.38
C GLN A 95 22.50 -12.53 32.79
N THR A 96 22.06 -11.51 33.55
CA THR A 96 21.04 -10.57 33.09
C THR A 96 21.58 -9.68 31.96
N ILE A 97 22.82 -9.22 32.06
CA ILE A 97 23.45 -8.40 31.02
C ILE A 97 23.64 -9.19 29.73
N GLN A 98 24.07 -10.46 29.82
CA GLN A 98 24.21 -11.33 28.65
C GLN A 98 22.87 -11.53 27.93
N ALA A 99 21.77 -11.70 28.67
CA ALA A 99 20.44 -11.82 28.08
C ALA A 99 20.00 -10.56 27.31
N GLU A 100 20.36 -9.36 27.79
CA GLU A 100 20.09 -8.11 27.07
C GLU A 100 20.99 -7.96 25.83
N ILE A 101 22.27 -8.38 25.89
CA ILE A 101 23.17 -8.43 24.72
C ILE A 101 22.59 -9.33 23.63
N ASP A 102 22.14 -10.53 23.99
CA ASP A 102 21.59 -11.50 23.03
C ASP A 102 20.33 -10.94 22.36
N LYS A 103 19.46 -10.30 23.15
CA LYS A 103 18.24 -9.64 22.66
C LYS A 103 18.53 -8.47 21.72
N GLN A 104 19.54 -7.64 22.00
CA GLN A 104 19.95 -6.57 21.10
C GLN A 104 20.59 -7.13 19.83
N THR A 105 21.39 -8.19 19.95
CA THR A 105 22.02 -8.86 18.80
C THR A 105 20.98 -9.45 17.86
N GLN A 106 19.95 -10.12 18.40
CA GLN A 106 18.84 -10.63 17.61
C GLN A 106 18.05 -9.50 16.92
N ARG A 107 17.84 -8.37 17.62
CA ARG A 107 17.22 -7.18 17.00
C ARG A 107 18.07 -6.62 15.87
N LYS A 108 19.40 -6.57 16.03
CA LYS A 108 20.32 -6.12 14.99
C LYS A 108 20.19 -6.97 13.73
N GLN A 109 20.19 -8.30 13.88
CA GLN A 109 20.01 -9.24 12.77
C GLN A 109 18.69 -9.00 12.04
N ASN A 110 17.58 -8.79 12.76
CA ASN A 110 16.29 -8.49 12.13
C ASN A 110 16.34 -7.21 11.27
N TYR A 111 17.01 -6.16 11.75
CA TYR A 111 17.17 -4.93 10.97
C TYR A 111 18.10 -5.10 9.75
N GLN A 112 19.14 -5.92 9.86
CA GLN A 112 20.01 -6.26 8.74
C GLN A 112 19.26 -7.04 7.65
N VAL A 113 18.36 -7.95 8.04
CA VAL A 113 17.48 -8.65 7.09
C VAL A 113 16.55 -7.67 6.36
N LEU A 114 15.96 -6.70 7.08
CA LEU A 114 15.14 -5.66 6.47
C LEU A 114 15.96 -4.75 5.54
N GLN A 115 17.21 -4.46 5.88
CA GLN A 115 18.12 -3.68 5.03
C GLN A 115 18.40 -4.42 3.73
N GLN A 116 18.80 -5.70 3.81
CA GLN A 116 19.05 -6.53 2.64
C GLN A 116 17.79 -6.63 1.76
N GLN A 117 16.61 -6.77 2.37
CA GLN A 117 15.37 -6.80 1.63
C GLN A 117 15.10 -5.50 0.85
N LEU A 118 15.44 -4.32 1.38
CA LEU A 118 15.31 -3.06 0.63
C LEU A 118 16.25 -3.03 -0.57
N GLU A 119 17.49 -3.50 -0.37
CA GLU A 119 18.52 -3.54 -1.42
C GLU A 119 18.12 -4.52 -2.54
N ASP A 120 17.71 -5.73 -2.18
CA ASP A 120 17.33 -6.79 -3.12
C ASP A 120 16.09 -6.42 -3.93
N THR A 121 15.12 -5.76 -3.31
CA THR A 121 13.86 -5.38 -3.97
C THR A 121 13.93 -4.04 -4.70
N GLY A 122 14.90 -3.19 -4.37
CA GLY A 122 14.96 -1.80 -4.83
C GLY A 122 13.83 -0.91 -4.29
N GLU A 123 13.07 -1.40 -3.32
CA GLU A 123 11.97 -0.66 -2.70
C GLU A 123 12.50 0.42 -1.75
N LYS A 124 11.78 1.55 -1.65
CA LYS A 124 12.18 2.65 -0.76
C LYS A 124 11.77 2.41 0.70
N GLN A 125 10.85 1.48 0.92
CA GLN A 125 10.29 1.19 2.23
C GLN A 125 9.69 -0.21 2.29
N ILE A 126 9.63 -0.78 3.49
CA ILE A 126 9.02 -2.08 3.79
C ILE A 126 8.02 -1.95 4.92
N SER A 127 6.83 -2.51 4.71
CA SER A 127 5.83 -2.73 5.75
C SER A 127 5.91 -4.18 6.23
N THR A 128 6.04 -4.43 7.53
CA THR A 128 6.27 -5.80 8.03
C THR A 128 4.98 -6.58 8.27
N THR A 129 3.87 -5.92 8.58
CA THR A 129 2.58 -6.60 8.84
C THR A 129 1.72 -6.72 7.58
N ASP A 130 1.75 -5.70 6.72
CA ASP A 130 1.01 -5.65 5.45
C ASP A 130 2.00 -5.25 4.33
N PRO A 131 2.69 -6.23 3.70
CA PRO A 131 3.83 -5.97 2.81
C PRO A 131 3.53 -5.15 1.56
N ASP A 132 2.28 -5.10 1.10
CA ASP A 132 1.87 -4.34 -0.08
C ASP A 132 1.56 -2.88 0.25
N SER A 133 1.37 -2.56 1.54
CA SER A 133 1.09 -1.21 2.00
C SER A 133 2.34 -0.33 2.03
N ARG A 134 2.13 0.98 1.84
CA ARG A 134 3.21 1.97 1.82
C ARG A 134 2.81 3.17 2.68
N GLN A 135 3.80 3.88 3.21
CA GLN A 135 3.55 5.17 3.85
C GLN A 135 3.24 6.21 2.77
N LEU A 136 2.00 6.69 2.79
CA LEU A 136 1.41 7.64 1.85
C LEU A 136 1.17 8.97 2.56
N ILE A 137 1.23 10.07 1.79
CA ILE A 137 0.82 11.38 2.28
C ILE A 137 -0.69 11.48 2.14
N THR A 138 -1.40 11.77 3.24
CA THR A 138 -2.86 11.94 3.24
C THR A 138 -3.25 13.40 3.06
N ARG A 139 -2.65 14.30 3.85
CA ARG A 139 -2.88 15.75 3.77
C ARG A 139 -1.69 16.52 4.30
N ASN A 140 -1.14 17.45 3.52
CA ASN A 140 0.05 18.24 3.88
C ASN A 140 1.21 17.33 4.35
N ASN A 141 1.58 17.41 5.63
CA ASN A 141 2.66 16.62 6.23
C ASN A 141 2.15 15.40 7.01
N ILE A 142 0.84 15.14 6.97
CA ILE A 142 0.23 13.98 7.61
C ILE A 142 0.42 12.79 6.67
N THR A 143 1.05 11.75 7.18
CA THR A 143 1.25 10.49 6.45
C THR A 143 0.55 9.34 7.15
N GLU A 144 0.03 8.38 6.40
CA GLU A 144 -0.52 7.12 6.93
C GLU A 144 0.03 5.93 6.13
N VAL A 145 0.14 4.77 6.78
CA VAL A 145 0.49 3.54 6.07
C VAL A 145 -0.78 2.93 5.50
N GLY A 146 -0.84 2.76 4.19
CA GLY A 146 -2.08 2.48 3.52
C GLY A 146 -1.96 2.21 2.04
N TYR A 147 -3.13 2.25 1.42
CA TYR A 147 -3.36 2.17 -0.01
C TYR A 147 -4.04 3.43 -0.49
N ASN A 148 -3.98 3.62 -1.78
CA ASN A 148 -4.59 4.71 -2.49
C ASN A 148 -5.54 4.15 -3.53
N VAL A 149 -6.83 4.40 -3.38
CA VAL A 149 -7.85 3.95 -4.33
C VAL A 149 -8.20 5.10 -5.24
N GLN A 150 -7.92 4.95 -6.52
CA GLN A 150 -8.44 5.83 -7.57
C GLN A 150 -9.83 5.32 -7.96
N THR A 151 -10.80 6.23 -8.09
CA THR A 151 -12.15 5.90 -8.52
C THR A 151 -12.61 6.86 -9.58
N THR A 152 -13.35 6.35 -10.56
CA THR A 152 -14.06 7.15 -11.56
C THR A 152 -15.55 6.90 -11.41
N VAL A 153 -16.34 7.95 -11.29
CA VAL A 153 -17.79 7.89 -11.07
C VAL A 153 -18.55 8.62 -12.18
N ASP A 154 -19.75 8.13 -12.50
CA ASP A 154 -20.68 8.78 -13.43
C ASP A 154 -21.53 9.84 -12.72
N ASP A 155 -21.84 10.94 -13.39
CA ASP A 155 -22.65 12.01 -12.80
C ASP A 155 -24.13 11.64 -12.59
N LYS A 156 -24.74 10.82 -13.47
CA LYS A 156 -26.20 10.63 -13.52
C LYS A 156 -26.77 10.04 -12.23
N HIS A 157 -26.15 8.96 -11.75
CA HIS A 157 -26.57 8.25 -10.53
C HIS A 157 -25.40 7.95 -9.58
N LYS A 158 -24.25 8.62 -9.75
CA LYS A 158 -23.06 8.49 -8.89
C LYS A 158 -22.52 7.05 -8.81
N LEU A 159 -22.71 6.29 -9.89
CA LEU A 159 -22.22 4.91 -10.00
C LEU A 159 -20.74 4.90 -10.34
N ILE A 160 -20.00 3.99 -9.70
CA ILE A 160 -18.57 3.79 -9.98
C ILE A 160 -18.43 3.10 -11.35
N ILE A 161 -17.63 3.69 -12.22
CA ILE A 161 -17.28 3.18 -13.55
C ILE A 161 -16.05 2.28 -13.46
N ASP A 162 -14.99 2.73 -12.78
CA ASP A 162 -13.78 1.95 -12.53
C ASP A 162 -13.12 2.35 -11.20
N TYR A 163 -12.30 1.44 -10.69
CA TYR A 163 -11.42 1.71 -9.57
C TYR A 163 -10.05 1.07 -9.76
N LYS A 164 -9.02 1.69 -9.18
CA LYS A 164 -7.67 1.15 -9.16
C LYS A 164 -7.07 1.31 -7.77
N LEU A 165 -6.69 0.18 -7.16
CA LEU A 165 -5.92 0.17 -5.92
C LEU A 165 -4.43 0.34 -6.26
N THR A 166 -3.78 1.32 -5.65
CA THR A 166 -2.34 1.54 -5.74
C THR A 166 -1.74 1.73 -4.36
N ASN A 167 -0.43 1.61 -4.25
CA ASN A 167 0.33 1.95 -3.04
C ASN A 167 1.30 3.12 -3.32
N THR A 168 0.96 3.94 -4.33
CA THR A 168 1.72 5.11 -4.76
C THR A 168 0.85 6.37 -4.70
N ASN A 169 1.48 7.54 -4.66
CA ASN A 169 0.76 8.82 -4.66
C ASN A 169 0.24 9.21 -6.06
N ASP A 170 -0.74 10.11 -6.08
CA ASP A 170 -1.70 10.39 -7.17
C ASP A 170 -1.13 11.05 -8.43
N SER A 171 0.14 11.44 -8.43
CA SER A 171 0.72 12.33 -9.45
C SER A 171 0.66 11.83 -10.90
N LYS A 172 0.26 10.58 -11.16
CA LYS A 172 0.21 9.95 -12.49
C LYS A 172 -0.98 8.98 -12.70
N ALA A 173 -2.11 9.24 -12.04
CA ALA A 173 -3.24 8.31 -12.04
C ALA A 173 -4.38 8.67 -13.01
N MET A 174 -4.44 9.92 -13.49
CA MET A 174 -5.58 10.41 -14.29
C MET A 174 -5.67 9.70 -15.65
N GLY A 175 -4.57 9.64 -16.39
CA GLY A 175 -4.53 9.09 -17.75
C GLY A 175 -4.96 7.63 -17.79
N GLU A 176 -4.47 6.79 -16.88
CA GLU A 176 -4.91 5.40 -16.79
C GLU A 176 -6.40 5.27 -16.45
N MET A 177 -6.92 6.09 -15.53
CA MET A 177 -8.33 6.06 -15.16
C MET A 177 -9.23 6.52 -16.30
N LEU A 178 -8.80 7.53 -17.07
CA LEU A 178 -9.47 7.97 -18.30
C LEU A 178 -9.48 6.87 -19.36
N GLN A 179 -8.34 6.18 -19.58
CA GLN A 179 -8.24 5.12 -20.59
C GLN A 179 -9.17 3.95 -20.25
N SER A 180 -9.22 3.61 -18.96
CA SER A 180 -10.12 2.58 -18.48
C SER A 180 -11.60 3.01 -18.62
N ALA A 181 -11.92 4.27 -18.30
CA ALA A 181 -13.27 4.81 -18.52
C ALA A 181 -13.67 4.77 -20.00
N GLN A 182 -12.79 5.17 -20.92
CA GLN A 182 -13.05 5.06 -22.37
C GLN A 182 -13.28 3.62 -22.79
N THR A 183 -12.48 2.67 -22.28
CA THR A 183 -12.63 1.25 -22.61
C THR A 183 -13.96 0.69 -22.10
N ILE A 184 -14.39 1.07 -20.89
CA ILE A 184 -15.61 0.57 -20.26
C ILE A 184 -16.86 1.23 -20.87
N LEU A 185 -16.80 2.55 -21.08
CA LEU A 185 -17.89 3.33 -21.67
C LEU A 185 -17.91 3.25 -23.20
N GLN A 186 -16.87 2.73 -23.85
CA GLN A 186 -16.75 2.64 -25.31
C GLN A 186 -17.02 3.98 -26.02
N THR A 187 -16.53 5.07 -25.44
CA THR A 187 -16.67 6.43 -25.99
C THR A 187 -15.59 7.34 -25.41
N THR A 188 -15.22 8.37 -26.17
CA THR A 188 -14.36 9.47 -25.70
C THR A 188 -15.17 10.75 -25.43
N GLY A 189 -16.45 10.78 -25.83
CA GLY A 189 -17.31 11.98 -25.78
C GLY A 189 -17.85 12.33 -24.39
N PHE A 190 -17.00 12.32 -23.37
CA PHE A 190 -17.34 12.72 -22.00
C PHE A 190 -16.45 13.85 -21.51
N THR A 191 -16.98 14.66 -20.59
CA THR A 191 -16.19 15.60 -19.81
C THR A 191 -15.74 14.90 -18.53
N ALA A 192 -14.46 15.02 -18.19
CA ALA A 192 -13.90 14.46 -16.96
C ALA A 192 -13.49 15.57 -15.98
N LEU A 193 -13.92 15.43 -14.73
CA LEU A 193 -13.58 16.35 -13.63
C LEU A 193 -12.60 15.66 -12.69
N TYR A 194 -11.49 16.33 -12.37
CA TYR A 194 -10.50 15.92 -11.38
C TYR A 194 -10.11 17.10 -10.51
N ASP A 195 -9.71 16.84 -9.26
CA ASP A 195 -9.18 17.89 -8.40
C ASP A 195 -7.81 18.39 -8.89
N LYS A 196 -7.39 19.57 -8.41
CA LYS A 196 -6.10 20.20 -8.67
C LYS A 196 -4.93 19.24 -8.44
N GLY A 197 -5.04 18.27 -7.54
CA GLY A 197 -3.98 17.26 -7.31
C GLY A 197 -3.51 16.51 -8.57
N TYR A 198 -4.31 16.49 -9.64
CA TYR A 198 -4.04 15.75 -10.86
C TYR A 198 -3.47 16.59 -12.02
N HIS A 199 -3.08 17.84 -11.79
CA HIS A 199 -2.63 18.79 -12.83
C HIS A 199 -1.25 18.52 -13.47
N THR A 200 -0.76 17.28 -13.48
CA THR A 200 0.53 16.94 -14.08
C THR A 200 0.47 17.09 -15.61
N GLY A 201 1.39 17.84 -16.21
CA GLY A 201 1.35 18.15 -17.65
C GLY A 201 1.33 16.92 -18.56
N SER A 202 1.98 15.82 -18.17
CA SER A 202 1.92 14.55 -18.91
C SER A 202 0.52 13.93 -18.92
N GLU A 203 -0.20 14.02 -17.80
CA GLU A 203 -1.56 13.47 -17.66
C GLU A 203 -2.57 14.28 -18.47
N ILE A 204 -2.44 15.61 -18.44
CA ILE A 204 -3.26 16.51 -19.26
C ILE A 204 -3.02 16.24 -20.74
N LYS A 205 -1.75 16.08 -21.15
CA LYS A 205 -1.41 15.72 -22.52
C LYS A 205 -2.06 14.41 -22.92
N THR A 206 -1.96 13.37 -22.08
CA THR A 206 -2.63 12.08 -22.33
C THR A 206 -4.14 12.25 -22.46
N ALA A 207 -4.78 13.03 -21.58
CA ALA A 207 -6.22 13.30 -21.66
C ALA A 207 -6.60 13.98 -22.99
N VAL A 208 -5.84 14.98 -23.42
CA VAL A 208 -6.08 15.71 -24.69
C VAL A 208 -5.86 14.81 -25.91
N GLU A 209 -4.81 13.99 -25.92
CA GLU A 209 -4.52 13.06 -27.02
C GLU A 209 -5.58 11.97 -27.17
N MET A 210 -6.31 11.68 -26.10
CA MET A 210 -7.37 10.67 -26.08
C MET A 210 -8.73 11.17 -26.60
N GLY A 211 -8.83 12.45 -26.96
CA GLY A 211 -10.04 13.09 -27.49
C GLY A 211 -11.13 13.29 -26.44
#